data_AF-D8M7I0-F1
#
_entry.id   AF-D8M7I0-F1
#
_cell.length_a   1.000
_cell.length_b   1.000
_cell.length_c   1.000
_cell.angle_alpha   90.00
_cell.angle_beta   90.00
_cell.angle_gamma   90.00
#
_symmetry.space_group_name_H-M   'P 1'
#
loop_
_entity.id
_entity.type
_entity.pdbx_description
1 polymer ?
#
loop_
_entity_poly.entity_id
_entity_poly.type
_entity_poly.pdbx_seq_one_letter_code
_entity_poly.pdbx_strand_id
1 'polypeptide(L)'
;MYYLRGDMDVGDSIEDEWVIAYIAYDLSKKHSNLIIQLFDDDGDYLLIEGAQTLPDWVDPTTMDNRFFLHDGEFKILPHPHYSSYSSFPLHPTIEQSLSALFSLPSQSTPSLQLLLRHRFDRVLSSLRSHTHTHTTFALLPTSWAALLSKPSILSLFARIFLDSTPLERQQASLALDRVAPTTPVAVAPIQLPQLLFLELIAADEAEESRKTSAVARYLKDSTEVR
;
A
#
# COMPACT_ATOMS: atom_id res chain seq x y z
N MET A 1 -24.18 13.64 -5.54
CA MET A 1 -23.01 12.77 -5.77
C MET A 1 -21.80 13.43 -5.16
N TYR A 2 -20.91 12.65 -4.57
CA TYR A 2 -19.60 13.09 -4.09
C TYR A 2 -18.52 12.42 -4.94
N TYR A 3 -17.45 13.16 -5.17
CA TYR A 3 -16.25 12.68 -5.86
C TYR A 3 -15.09 12.69 -4.87
N LEU A 4 -14.39 11.57 -4.76
CA LEU A 4 -13.20 11.40 -3.95
C LEU A 4 -12.05 10.99 -4.86
N ARG A 5 -10.95 11.74 -4.79
CA ARG A 5 -9.68 11.36 -5.37
C ARG A 5 -8.73 10.98 -4.26
N GLY A 6 -8.13 9.80 -4.35
CA GLY A 6 -6.99 9.40 -3.55
C GLY A 6 -5.74 9.44 -4.42
N ASP A 7 -4.75 10.22 -4.00
CA ASP A 7 -3.41 10.20 -4.57
C ASP A 7 -2.50 9.54 -3.54
N MET A 8 -1.77 8.51 -3.96
CA MET A 8 -0.88 7.73 -3.12
C MET A 8 0.56 7.95 -3.56
N ASP A 9 1.45 7.96 -2.57
CA ASP A 9 2.89 7.96 -2.78
C ASP A 9 3.38 6.53 -2.53
N VAL A 10 4.01 5.94 -3.54
CA VAL A 10 4.45 4.55 -3.47
C VAL A 10 5.73 4.48 -2.64
N GLY A 11 5.58 4.01 -1.41
CA GLY A 11 6.70 3.66 -0.56
C GLY A 11 7.22 2.24 -0.85
N ASP A 12 7.68 1.56 0.20
CA ASP A 12 8.32 0.25 0.05
C ASP A 12 7.33 -0.93 -0.03
N SER A 13 6.03 -0.69 0.23
CA SER A 13 4.99 -1.73 0.32
C SER A 13 3.86 -1.50 -0.69
N ILE A 14 3.90 -2.23 -1.81
CA ILE A 14 2.79 -2.30 -2.78
C ILE A 14 1.50 -2.81 -2.11
N GLU A 15 1.61 -3.67 -1.08
CA GLU A 15 0.42 -4.17 -0.37
C GLU A 15 -0.35 -3.08 0.37
N ASP A 16 0.31 -1.97 0.76
CA ASP A 16 -0.35 -0.86 1.45
C ASP A 16 -1.34 -0.15 0.50
N GLU A 17 -0.97 0.02 -0.78
CA GLU A 17 -1.83 0.55 -1.83
C GLU A 17 -3.08 -0.30 -2.03
N TRP A 18 -2.93 -1.63 -1.96
CA TRP A 18 -4.04 -2.56 -2.08
C TRP A 18 -4.96 -2.53 -0.86
N VAL A 19 -4.44 -2.23 0.32
CA VAL A 19 -5.27 -1.98 1.52
C VAL A 19 -6.09 -0.70 1.34
N ILE A 20 -5.49 0.39 0.85
CA ILE A 20 -6.21 1.63 0.55
C ILE A 20 -7.26 1.41 -0.55
N ALA A 21 -6.90 0.69 -1.61
CA ALA A 21 -7.82 0.30 -2.68
C ALA A 21 -9.01 -0.52 -2.16
N TYR A 22 -8.76 -1.47 -1.25
CA TYR A 22 -9.82 -2.23 -0.60
C TYR A 22 -10.75 -1.35 0.25
N ILE A 23 -10.19 -0.39 1.01
CA ILE A 23 -10.99 0.56 1.80
C ILE A 23 -11.87 1.39 0.88
N ALA A 24 -11.33 1.92 -0.21
CA ALA A 24 -12.09 2.66 -1.22
C ALA A 24 -13.20 1.79 -1.85
N TYR A 25 -12.87 0.55 -2.24
CA TYR A 25 -13.84 -0.44 -2.72
C TYR A 25 -14.98 -0.65 -1.72
N ASP A 26 -14.66 -0.84 -0.45
CA ASP A 26 -15.66 -1.04 0.59
C ASP A 26 -16.52 0.20 0.87
N LEU A 27 -15.92 1.39 0.85
CA LEU A 27 -16.63 2.67 0.95
C LEU A 27 -17.58 2.88 -0.24
N SER A 28 -17.15 2.56 -1.46
CA SER A 28 -17.98 2.72 -2.65
C SER A 28 -19.25 1.87 -2.62
N LYS A 29 -19.19 0.66 -2.05
CA LYS A 29 -20.38 -0.21 -1.84
C LYS A 29 -21.31 0.32 -0.75
N LYS A 30 -20.75 0.93 0.29
CA LYS A 30 -21.51 1.48 1.43
C LYS A 30 -22.21 2.79 1.08
N HIS A 31 -21.66 3.53 0.14
CA HIS A 31 -22.11 4.87 -0.24
C HIS A 31 -22.33 4.94 -1.75
N SER A 32 -23.52 4.58 -2.21
CA SER A 32 -23.89 4.62 -3.64
C SER A 32 -23.88 6.03 -4.26
N ASN A 33 -23.73 7.06 -3.43
CA ASN A 33 -23.54 8.44 -3.87
C ASN A 33 -22.06 8.85 -4.00
N LEU A 34 -21.12 7.93 -3.82
CA LEU A 34 -19.67 8.16 -3.85
C LEU A 34 -19.05 7.60 -5.13
N ILE A 35 -18.30 8.45 -5.83
CA ILE A 35 -17.46 8.09 -6.98
C ILE A 35 -16.02 8.28 -6.54
N ILE A 36 -15.17 7.28 -6.78
CA ILE A 36 -13.79 7.27 -6.31
C ILE A 36 -12.83 7.08 -7.50
N GLN A 37 -11.72 7.80 -7.49
CA GLN A 37 -10.53 7.50 -8.28
C GLN A 37 -9.33 7.37 -7.35
N LEU A 38 -8.43 6.46 -7.71
CA LEU A 38 -7.21 6.22 -6.96
C LEU A 38 -6.04 6.28 -7.94
N PHE A 39 -5.05 7.08 -7.59
CA PHE A 39 -3.85 7.30 -8.38
C PHE A 39 -2.60 7.04 -7.54
N ASP A 40 -1.53 6.62 -8.21
CA ASP A 40 -0.16 6.69 -7.74
C ASP A 40 0.69 7.49 -8.76
N ASP A 41 2.01 7.42 -8.65
CA ASP A 41 2.95 8.07 -9.58
C ASP A 41 2.84 7.54 -11.03
N ASP A 42 2.30 6.33 -11.23
CA ASP A 42 2.06 5.71 -12.55
C ASP A 42 0.63 5.99 -13.10
N GLY A 43 -0.21 6.70 -12.32
CA GLY A 43 -1.59 7.03 -12.68
C GLY A 43 -2.60 6.04 -12.12
N ASP A 44 -3.50 5.50 -12.95
CA ASP A 44 -4.51 4.53 -12.51
C ASP A 44 -3.88 3.13 -12.25
N TYR A 45 -3.11 2.97 -11.18
CA TYR A 45 -2.32 1.77 -10.86
C TYR A 45 -3.11 0.46 -10.80
N LEU A 46 -4.40 0.52 -10.45
CA LEU A 46 -5.25 -0.68 -10.46
C LEU A 46 -5.41 -1.30 -11.85
N LEU A 47 -5.24 -0.51 -12.92
CA LEU A 47 -5.25 -1.02 -14.29
C LEU A 47 -4.03 -1.87 -14.62
N ILE A 48 -2.92 -1.71 -13.88
CA ILE A 48 -1.68 -2.48 -14.09
C ILE A 48 -1.93 -3.97 -13.81
N GLU A 49 -2.60 -4.30 -12.71
CA GLU A 49 -2.94 -5.69 -12.34
C GLU A 49 -3.78 -6.37 -13.42
N GLY A 50 -4.68 -5.61 -14.04
CA GLY A 50 -5.63 -6.08 -15.04
C GLY A 50 -5.21 -5.86 -16.49
N ALA A 51 -3.96 -5.44 -16.77
CA ALA A 51 -3.54 -4.92 -18.07
C ALA A 51 -3.90 -5.84 -19.25
N GLN A 52 -3.77 -7.15 -19.07
CA GLN A 52 -4.08 -8.16 -20.10
C GLN A 52 -5.57 -8.37 -20.36
N THR A 53 -6.43 -7.79 -19.52
CA THR A 53 -7.89 -7.92 -19.58
C THR A 53 -8.57 -6.60 -19.96
N LEU A 54 -7.78 -5.55 -20.19
CA LEU A 54 -8.27 -4.25 -20.63
C LEU A 54 -8.74 -4.33 -22.08
N PRO A 55 -9.70 -3.48 -22.48
CA PRO A 55 -10.00 -3.28 -23.90
C PRO A 55 -8.76 -2.85 -24.68
N ASP A 56 -8.60 -3.34 -25.92
CA ASP A 56 -7.42 -3.08 -26.77
C ASP A 56 -7.13 -1.60 -27.05
N TRP A 57 -8.12 -0.73 -26.87
CA TRP A 57 -7.98 0.71 -27.07
C TRP A 57 -7.35 1.43 -25.87
N VAL A 58 -7.32 0.79 -24.70
CA VAL A 58 -6.83 1.43 -23.47
C VAL A 58 -5.36 1.74 -23.62
N ASP A 59 -5.05 3.04 -23.55
CA ASP A 59 -3.70 3.57 -23.64
C ASP A 59 -3.47 4.54 -22.47
N PRO A 60 -2.34 4.44 -21.73
CA PRO A 60 -2.06 5.30 -20.58
C PRO A 60 -2.19 6.80 -20.87
N THR A 61 -1.85 7.24 -22.08
CA THR A 61 -1.90 8.66 -22.45
C THR A 61 -3.32 9.21 -22.56
N THR A 62 -4.33 8.33 -22.60
CA THR A 62 -5.73 8.70 -22.76
C THR A 62 -6.60 8.34 -21.55
N MET A 63 -6.06 7.67 -20.53
CA MET A 63 -6.86 7.11 -19.43
C MET A 63 -7.24 8.12 -18.33
N ASP A 64 -6.61 9.30 -18.33
CA ASP A 64 -6.95 10.38 -17.41
C ASP A 64 -8.46 10.64 -17.36
N ASN A 65 -9.00 10.64 -16.14
CA ASN A 65 -10.43 10.81 -15.86
C ASN A 65 -11.34 9.79 -16.57
N ARG A 66 -10.89 8.54 -16.80
CA ARG A 66 -11.75 7.49 -17.41
C ARG A 66 -12.03 6.31 -16.52
N PHE A 67 -11.17 6.02 -15.56
CA PHE A 67 -11.34 4.89 -14.66
C PHE A 67 -11.90 5.35 -13.32
N PHE A 68 -13.01 4.74 -12.88
CA PHE A 68 -13.70 5.11 -11.65
C PHE A 68 -14.16 3.88 -10.90
N LEU A 69 -14.24 3.99 -9.59
CA LEU A 69 -14.92 3.04 -8.73
C LEU A 69 -16.23 3.66 -8.24
N HIS A 70 -17.33 2.95 -8.42
CA HIS A 70 -18.66 3.40 -8.00
C HIS A 70 -19.54 2.19 -7.70
N ASP A 71 -20.17 2.17 -6.51
CA ASP A 71 -21.11 1.12 -6.10
C ASP A 71 -20.52 -0.31 -6.15
N GLY A 72 -19.24 -0.46 -5.80
CA GLY A 72 -18.53 -1.74 -5.87
C GLY A 72 -18.23 -2.23 -7.29
N GLU A 73 -18.34 -1.37 -8.30
CA GLU A 73 -18.00 -1.68 -9.68
C GLU A 73 -16.99 -0.70 -10.25
N PHE A 74 -16.05 -1.26 -11.03
CA PHE A 74 -15.12 -0.47 -11.81
C PHE A 74 -15.77 0.02 -13.11
N LYS A 75 -15.58 1.29 -13.45
CA LYS A 75 -16.17 1.92 -14.62
C LYS A 75 -15.06 2.49 -15.49
N ILE A 76 -15.05 2.10 -16.76
CA ILE A 76 -14.15 2.68 -17.77
C ILE A 76 -15.01 3.49 -18.75
N LEU A 77 -14.76 4.79 -18.87
CA LEU A 77 -15.42 5.64 -19.86
C LEU A 77 -14.84 5.39 -21.26
N PRO A 78 -15.68 5.40 -22.30
CA PRO A 78 -15.27 4.98 -23.63
C PRO A 78 -14.36 5.97 -24.35
N HIS A 79 -13.46 5.44 -25.18
CA HIS A 79 -12.63 6.23 -26.08
C HIS A 79 -13.40 6.66 -27.34
N PRO A 80 -13.29 7.92 -27.81
CA PRO A 80 -14.08 8.43 -28.94
C PRO A 80 -13.81 7.71 -30.27
N HIS A 81 -12.60 7.19 -30.46
CA HIS A 81 -12.19 6.52 -31.69
C HIS A 81 -12.77 5.09 -31.85
N TYR A 82 -13.04 4.40 -30.75
CA TYR A 82 -13.36 2.96 -30.75
C TYR A 82 -14.82 2.67 -30.40
N SER A 83 -15.68 3.67 -30.52
CA SER A 83 -17.03 3.57 -30.02
C SER A 83 -18.01 4.49 -30.76
N SER A 84 -19.31 4.23 -30.61
CA SER A 84 -20.38 5.14 -31.02
C SER A 84 -20.40 6.48 -30.25
N TYR A 85 -19.35 6.78 -29.46
CA TYR A 85 -19.24 7.94 -28.57
C TYR A 85 -18.23 8.96 -29.11
N SER A 86 -18.24 9.22 -30.42
CA SER A 86 -17.38 10.21 -31.07
C SER A 86 -17.55 11.63 -30.54
N SER A 87 -18.67 11.91 -29.86
CA SER A 87 -18.92 13.17 -29.16
C SER A 87 -18.19 13.29 -27.82
N PHE A 88 -17.68 12.19 -27.25
CA PHE A 88 -16.95 12.22 -25.98
C PHE A 88 -15.51 12.69 -26.20
N PRO A 89 -14.94 13.57 -25.35
CA PRO A 89 -13.59 14.08 -25.57
C PRO A 89 -12.51 12.99 -25.49
N LEU A 90 -11.39 13.21 -26.21
CA LEU A 90 -10.19 12.36 -26.11
C LEU A 90 -9.50 12.51 -24.74
N HIS A 91 -9.47 13.72 -24.19
CA HIS A 91 -8.98 14.00 -22.84
C HIS A 91 -10.10 14.71 -22.07
N PRO A 92 -11.04 13.95 -21.47
CA PRO A 92 -12.15 14.54 -20.77
C PRO A 92 -11.67 15.22 -19.48
N THR A 93 -12.27 16.37 -19.17
CA THR A 93 -12.18 16.96 -17.84
C THR A 93 -12.92 16.09 -16.83
N ILE A 94 -12.57 16.21 -15.55
CA ILE A 94 -13.27 15.48 -14.49
C ILE A 94 -14.79 15.75 -14.51
N GLU A 95 -15.22 16.99 -14.76
CA GLU A 95 -16.64 17.36 -14.85
C GLU A 95 -17.35 16.62 -15.99
N GLN A 96 -16.73 16.55 -17.17
CA GLN A 96 -17.25 15.81 -18.31
C GLN A 96 -17.37 14.32 -17.98
N SER A 97 -16.34 13.74 -17.37
CA SER A 97 -16.33 12.33 -16.98
C SER A 97 -17.39 11.98 -15.94
N LEU A 98 -17.55 12.81 -14.90
CA LEU A 98 -18.58 12.60 -13.88
C LEU A 98 -20.00 12.71 -14.47
N SER A 99 -20.21 13.60 -15.44
CA SER A 99 -21.50 13.69 -16.17
C SER A 99 -21.75 12.48 -17.09
N ALA A 100 -20.68 11.92 -17.65
CA ALA A 100 -20.72 10.78 -18.56
C ALA A 100 -20.90 9.43 -17.82
N LEU A 101 -20.45 9.33 -16.57
CA LEU A 101 -20.39 8.08 -15.80
C LEU A 101 -21.73 7.33 -15.66
N PHE A 102 -22.84 8.06 -15.74
CA PHE A 102 -24.19 7.51 -15.65
C PHE A 102 -24.95 7.51 -16.98
N SER A 103 -24.46 8.25 -17.99
CA SER A 103 -25.11 8.38 -19.29
C SER A 103 -24.47 7.46 -20.35
N LEU A 104 -23.20 7.11 -20.19
CA LEU A 104 -22.48 6.21 -21.07
C LEU A 104 -22.30 4.84 -20.41
N PRO A 105 -22.37 3.74 -21.19
CA PRO A 105 -22.10 2.41 -20.66
C PRO A 105 -20.61 2.24 -20.35
N SER A 106 -20.34 1.61 -19.21
CA SER A 106 -18.97 1.22 -18.82
C SER A 106 -18.36 0.28 -19.86
N GLN A 107 -17.09 0.52 -20.17
CA GLN A 107 -16.25 -0.34 -20.99
C GLN A 107 -15.39 -1.30 -20.16
N SER A 108 -15.62 -1.38 -18.84
CA SER A 108 -14.93 -2.32 -17.96
C SER A 108 -15.30 -3.75 -18.34
N THR A 109 -14.30 -4.61 -18.52
CA THR A 109 -14.52 -6.02 -18.89
C THR A 109 -14.91 -6.85 -17.67
N PRO A 110 -15.73 -7.91 -17.82
CA PRO A 110 -16.03 -8.83 -16.73
C PRO A 110 -14.76 -9.46 -16.13
N SER A 111 -13.76 -9.72 -16.96
CA SER A 111 -12.46 -10.26 -16.53
C SER A 111 -11.71 -9.31 -15.60
N LEU A 112 -11.66 -8.01 -15.93
CA LEU A 112 -11.05 -7.01 -15.07
C LEU A 112 -11.75 -6.92 -13.71
N GLN A 113 -13.09 -6.88 -13.71
CA GLN A 113 -13.89 -6.85 -12.47
C GLN A 113 -13.60 -8.03 -11.56
N LEU A 114 -13.58 -9.24 -12.13
CA LEU A 114 -13.33 -10.47 -11.39
C LEU A 114 -11.91 -10.50 -10.82
N LEU A 115 -10.93 -10.09 -11.61
CA LEU A 115 -9.52 -10.05 -11.22
C LEU A 115 -9.29 -9.08 -10.05
N LEU A 116 -9.82 -7.85 -10.14
CA LEU A 116 -9.70 -6.87 -9.05
C LEU A 116 -10.45 -7.31 -7.79
N ARG A 117 -11.65 -7.90 -7.93
CA ARG A 117 -12.39 -8.48 -6.80
C ARG A 117 -11.60 -9.60 -6.11
N HIS A 118 -11.00 -10.50 -6.87
CA HIS A 118 -10.16 -11.57 -6.33
C HIS A 118 -8.92 -11.01 -5.60
N ARG A 119 -8.30 -9.95 -6.14
CA ARG A 119 -7.20 -9.27 -5.45
C ARG A 119 -7.66 -8.67 -4.12
N PHE A 120 -8.84 -8.05 -4.06
CA PHE A 120 -9.42 -7.58 -2.80
C PHE A 120 -9.74 -8.68 -1.79
N ASP A 121 -10.22 -9.85 -2.24
CA ASP A 121 -10.44 -10.99 -1.36
C ASP A 121 -9.12 -11.50 -0.75
N ARG A 122 -8.02 -11.44 -1.52
CA ARG A 122 -6.67 -11.74 -1.02
C ARG A 122 -6.21 -10.72 0.03
N VAL A 123 -6.44 -9.43 -0.20
CA VAL A 123 -6.13 -8.38 0.78
C VAL A 123 -6.88 -8.63 2.09
N LEU A 124 -8.18 -8.86 2.01
CA LEU A 124 -9.02 -9.08 3.18
C LEU A 124 -8.64 -10.36 3.95
N SER A 125 -8.35 -11.46 3.24
CA SER A 125 -7.90 -12.69 3.89
C SER A 125 -6.57 -12.49 4.60
N SER A 126 -5.62 -11.78 3.97
CA SER A 126 -4.32 -11.49 4.57
C SER A 126 -4.42 -10.56 5.79
N LEU A 127 -5.30 -9.55 5.75
CA LEU A 127 -5.58 -8.69 6.91
C LEU A 127 -6.15 -9.48 8.10
N ARG A 128 -7.02 -10.46 7.83
CA ARG A 128 -7.62 -11.32 8.87
C ARG A 128 -6.63 -12.32 9.46
N SER A 129 -5.72 -12.85 8.66
CA SER A 129 -4.72 -13.82 9.12
C SER A 129 -3.57 -13.19 9.90
N HIS A 130 -3.46 -11.85 9.96
CA HIS A 130 -2.38 -11.13 10.62
C HIS A 130 -0.97 -11.55 10.16
N THR A 131 -0.87 -12.15 8.97
CA THR A 131 0.37 -12.70 8.38
C THR A 131 1.36 -11.64 7.96
N HIS A 132 0.95 -10.37 7.96
CA HIS A 132 1.74 -9.20 7.61
C HIS A 132 2.63 -8.70 8.74
N THR A 133 2.60 -9.35 9.90
CA THR A 133 3.30 -8.89 11.08
C THR A 133 4.31 -9.92 11.56
N HIS A 134 5.43 -9.45 12.09
CA HIS A 134 6.43 -10.26 12.72
C HIS A 134 6.54 -9.88 14.20
N THR A 135 6.63 -10.90 15.07
CA THR A 135 6.88 -10.72 16.50
C THR A 135 8.33 -11.06 16.80
N THR A 136 9.05 -10.11 17.39
CA THR A 136 10.42 -10.28 17.87
C THR A 136 10.57 -9.71 19.27
N PHE A 137 11.75 -9.82 19.88
CA PHE A 137 12.04 -9.27 21.19
C PHE A 137 12.98 -8.08 21.09
N ALA A 138 12.67 -7.00 21.80
CA ALA A 138 13.52 -5.83 21.91
C ALA A 138 13.88 -5.54 23.35
N LEU A 139 15.10 -5.00 23.55
CA LEU A 139 15.54 -4.43 24.82
C LEU A 139 15.10 -2.98 24.88
N LEU A 140 14.23 -2.64 25.83
CA LEU A 140 13.66 -1.30 25.95
C LEU A 140 13.72 -0.82 27.41
N PRO A 141 13.90 0.49 27.65
CA PRO A 141 13.72 1.05 28.98
C PRO A 141 12.35 0.68 29.55
N THR A 142 12.26 0.30 30.82
CA THR A 142 10.98 -0.13 31.42
C THR A 142 9.93 0.99 31.37
N SER A 143 10.36 2.26 31.43
CA SER A 143 9.50 3.43 31.27
C SER A 143 8.86 3.54 29.89
N TRP A 144 9.41 2.87 28.87
CA TRP A 144 8.91 2.86 27.49
C TRP A 144 7.95 1.72 27.21
N ALA A 145 7.67 0.83 28.17
CA ALA A 145 6.73 -0.27 27.99
C ALA A 145 5.34 0.22 27.53
N ALA A 146 4.92 1.42 27.97
CA ALA A 146 3.68 2.03 27.51
C ALA A 146 3.66 2.36 26.00
N LEU A 147 4.82 2.62 25.39
CA LEU A 147 4.93 2.87 23.94
C LEU A 147 4.57 1.62 23.12
N LEU A 148 4.79 0.42 23.68
CA LEU A 148 4.45 -0.86 23.03
C LEU A 148 2.94 -1.05 22.85
N SER A 149 2.11 -0.31 23.59
CA SER A 149 0.66 -0.31 23.39
C SER A 149 0.22 0.34 22.07
N LYS A 150 1.12 1.06 21.39
CA LYS A 150 0.86 1.78 20.14
C LYS A 150 1.79 1.28 19.04
N PRO A 151 1.37 0.28 18.23
CA PRO A 151 2.21 -0.31 17.18
C PRO A 151 2.81 0.72 16.21
N SER A 152 2.07 1.79 15.89
CA SER A 152 2.55 2.85 14.99
C SER A 152 3.80 3.56 15.48
N ILE A 153 4.02 3.65 16.80
CA ILE A 153 5.21 4.30 17.37
C ILE A 153 6.46 3.50 17.03
N LEU A 154 6.40 2.17 17.14
CA LEU A 154 7.52 1.31 16.78
C LEU A 154 7.83 1.40 15.28
N SER A 155 6.79 1.41 14.44
CA SER A 155 6.99 1.58 13.00
C SER A 155 7.65 2.93 12.67
N LEU A 156 7.25 4.01 13.35
CA LEU A 156 7.87 5.33 13.19
C LEU A 156 9.35 5.32 13.60
N PHE A 157 9.69 4.72 14.74
CA PHE A 157 11.09 4.61 15.16
C PHE A 157 11.93 3.77 14.20
N ALA A 158 11.38 2.64 13.76
CA ALA A 158 12.03 1.80 12.77
C ALA A 158 12.29 2.58 11.48
N ARG A 159 11.32 3.38 11.02
CA ARG A 159 11.50 4.19 9.82
C ARG A 159 12.54 5.28 9.98
N ILE A 160 12.50 6.02 11.10
CA ILE A 160 13.53 7.03 11.43
C ILE A 160 14.93 6.38 11.43
N PHE A 161 15.06 5.17 11.94
CA PHE A 161 16.33 4.44 11.92
C PHE A 161 16.76 4.11 10.48
N LEU A 162 15.86 3.58 9.65
CA LEU A 162 16.16 3.23 8.26
C LEU A 162 16.54 4.45 7.41
N ASP A 163 15.87 5.57 7.62
CA ASP A 163 16.11 6.81 6.88
C ASP A 163 17.32 7.60 7.41
N SER A 164 17.85 7.24 8.58
CA SER A 164 18.96 7.95 9.21
C SER A 164 20.29 7.73 8.50
N THR A 165 21.14 8.75 8.53
CA THR A 165 22.53 8.65 8.08
C THR A 165 23.40 7.93 9.11
N PRO A 166 24.56 7.38 8.72
CA PRO A 166 25.52 6.80 9.67
C PRO A 166 25.94 7.76 10.79
N LEU A 167 26.05 9.06 10.49
CA LEU A 167 26.38 10.08 11.48
C LEU A 167 25.27 10.27 12.51
N GLU A 168 24.01 10.33 12.07
CA GLU A 168 22.86 10.44 12.97
C GLU A 168 22.72 9.20 13.86
N ARG A 169 22.94 8.00 13.31
CA ARG A 169 22.98 6.76 14.11
C ARG A 169 24.08 6.79 15.16
N GLN A 170 25.29 7.21 14.78
CA GLN A 170 26.40 7.35 15.71
C GLN A 170 26.06 8.33 16.84
N GLN A 171 25.49 9.49 16.51
CA GLN A 171 25.09 10.49 17.50
C GLN A 171 23.98 9.98 18.44
N ALA A 172 23.00 9.26 17.89
CA ALA A 172 21.93 8.64 18.67
C ALA A 172 22.48 7.59 19.64
N SER A 173 23.42 6.75 19.20
CA SER A 173 24.09 5.76 20.05
C SER A 173 24.85 6.43 21.20
N LEU A 174 25.64 7.47 20.92
CA LEU A 174 26.35 8.25 21.95
C LEU A 174 25.40 8.95 22.93
N ALA A 175 24.24 9.41 22.46
CA ALA A 175 23.21 9.98 23.33
C ALA A 175 22.58 8.90 24.22
N LEU A 176 22.31 7.72 23.66
CA LEU A 176 21.75 6.59 24.38
C LEU A 176 22.70 6.09 25.47
N ASP A 177 24.00 5.99 25.21
CA ASP A 177 25.02 5.62 26.20
C ASP A 177 25.08 6.56 27.40
N ARG A 178 24.70 7.83 27.23
CA ARG A 178 24.62 8.80 28.34
C ARG A 178 23.38 8.60 29.21
N VAL A 179 22.32 8.02 28.67
CA VAL A 179 21.01 7.84 29.34
C VAL A 179 20.86 6.41 29.90
N ALA A 180 21.34 5.41 29.15
CA ALA A 180 21.26 3.99 29.44
C ALA A 180 21.79 3.56 30.82
N PRO A 181 22.93 4.06 31.35
CA PRO A 181 23.48 3.54 32.61
C PRO A 181 22.60 3.79 33.84
N THR A 182 21.57 4.64 33.73
CA THR A 182 20.68 5.00 34.85
C THR A 182 19.26 4.45 34.73
N THR A 183 18.91 3.81 33.60
CA THR A 183 17.52 3.43 33.31
C THR A 183 17.37 1.90 33.31
N PRO A 184 16.42 1.32 34.07
CA PRO A 184 16.17 -0.12 34.01
C PRO A 184 15.68 -0.52 32.61
N VAL A 185 16.23 -1.59 32.07
CA VAL A 185 15.89 -2.14 30.74
C VAL A 185 15.22 -3.50 30.92
N ALA A 186 14.22 -3.79 30.09
CA ALA A 186 13.55 -5.08 30.06
C ALA A 186 13.48 -5.61 28.62
N VAL A 187 13.52 -6.94 28.48
CA VAL A 187 13.18 -7.60 27.23
C VAL A 187 11.67 -7.62 27.10
N ALA A 188 11.14 -7.08 26.00
CA ALA A 188 9.72 -7.07 25.72
C ALA A 188 9.43 -7.59 24.31
N PRO A 189 8.33 -8.35 24.12
CA PRO A 189 7.88 -8.70 22.78
C PRO A 189 7.39 -7.43 22.06
N ILE A 190 7.80 -7.28 20.82
CA ILE A 190 7.37 -6.22 19.91
C ILE A 190 6.81 -6.82 18.64
N GLN A 191 5.85 -6.13 18.04
CA GLN A 191 5.24 -6.52 16.78
C GLN A 191 5.47 -5.41 15.75
N LEU A 192 5.99 -5.78 14.58
CA LEU A 192 6.27 -4.88 13.47
C LEU A 192 5.64 -5.44 12.19
N PRO A 193 5.34 -4.59 11.19
CA PRO A 193 5.12 -5.07 9.84
C PRO A 193 6.29 -5.95 9.38
N GLN A 194 5.99 -7.06 8.71
CA GLN A 194 7.00 -8.04 8.31
C GLN A 194 8.07 -7.42 7.39
N LEU A 195 7.64 -6.58 6.44
CA LEU A 195 8.56 -5.85 5.56
C LEU A 195 9.49 -4.94 6.37
N LEU A 196 8.94 -4.15 7.30
CA LEU A 196 9.72 -3.24 8.13
C LEU A 196 10.73 -3.97 9.02
N PHE A 197 10.37 -5.16 9.53
CA PHE A 197 11.31 -6.01 10.25
C PHE A 197 12.45 -6.50 9.34
N LEU A 198 12.14 -6.91 8.10
CA LEU A 198 13.14 -7.34 7.13
C LEU A 198 14.11 -6.21 6.74
N GLU A 199 13.60 -4.99 6.59
CA GLU A 199 14.41 -3.81 6.32
C GLU A 199 15.36 -3.50 7.48
N LEU A 200 14.88 -3.57 8.72
CA LEU A 200 15.70 -3.34 9.91
C LEU A 200 16.87 -4.33 10.02
N ILE A 201 16.62 -5.62 9.83
CA ILE A 201 17.70 -6.62 9.88
C ILE A 201 18.67 -6.43 8.70
N ALA A 202 18.18 -6.06 7.50
CA ALA A 202 19.03 -5.82 6.35
C ALA A 202 19.95 -4.60 6.54
N ALA A 203 19.44 -3.54 7.17
CA ALA A 203 20.22 -2.34 7.47
C ALA A 203 21.36 -2.61 8.47
N ASP A 204 21.14 -3.49 9.44
CA ASP A 204 22.16 -3.94 10.40
C ASP A 204 23.26 -4.77 9.70
N GLU A 205 22.87 -5.65 8.77
CA GLU A 205 23.83 -6.48 8.01
C GLU A 205 24.72 -5.68 7.06
N ALA A 206 24.26 -4.54 6.53
CA ALA A 206 25.07 -3.67 5.69
C ALA A 206 26.27 -3.07 6.47
N GLU A 207 26.19 -3.02 7.81
CA GLU A 207 27.28 -2.59 8.69
C GLU A 207 28.23 -3.76 9.08
N GLU A 208 27.77 -5.02 9.10
CA GLU A 208 28.57 -6.21 9.42
C GLU A 208 29.04 -6.99 8.16
N SER A 209 30.27 -6.73 7.72
CA SER A 209 30.89 -7.48 6.62
C SER A 209 31.12 -8.97 6.97
N ARG A 210 30.16 -9.88 6.67
CA ARG A 210 30.30 -11.24 6.09
C ARG A 210 29.25 -12.30 6.55
N LYS A 211 28.84 -13.10 5.54
CA LYS A 211 28.32 -14.50 5.53
C LYS A 211 26.85 -14.79 5.90
N THR A 212 26.11 -15.13 4.84
CA THR A 212 24.71 -15.61 4.76
C THR A 212 23.71 -14.66 5.40
N SER A 213 23.06 -13.86 4.55
CA SER A 213 22.09 -12.86 4.99
C SER A 213 21.04 -13.44 5.94
N ALA A 214 20.85 -12.81 7.08
CA ALA A 214 19.79 -13.01 8.05
C ALA A 214 18.43 -12.89 7.39
N VAL A 215 18.28 -12.01 6.39
CA VAL A 215 17.10 -11.97 5.52
C VAL A 215 16.92 -13.31 4.80
N ALA A 216 17.97 -13.85 4.19
CA ALA A 216 17.90 -15.13 3.48
C ALA A 216 17.59 -16.31 4.41
N ARG A 217 18.11 -16.32 5.64
CA ARG A 217 17.76 -17.32 6.67
C ARG A 217 16.31 -17.18 7.11
N TYR A 218 15.88 -15.95 7.42
CA TYR A 218 14.51 -15.65 7.81
C TYR A 218 13.50 -16.07 6.74
N LEU A 219 13.75 -15.74 5.47
CA LEU A 219 12.86 -16.12 4.36
C LEU A 219 12.76 -17.64 4.23
N LYS A 220 13.88 -18.36 4.38
CA LYS A 220 13.91 -19.83 4.33
C LYS A 220 13.08 -20.44 5.46
N ASP A 221 13.30 -19.99 6.69
CA ASP A 221 12.59 -20.51 7.88
C ASP A 221 11.09 -20.15 7.82
N SER A 222 10.74 -19.01 7.24
CA SER A 222 9.34 -18.58 7.04
C SER A 222 8.59 -19.44 6.01
N THR A 223 9.30 -19.96 5.00
CA THR A 223 8.73 -20.82 3.96
C THR A 223 8.59 -22.29 4.38
N GLU A 224 9.40 -22.75 5.34
CA GLU A 224 9.33 -24.13 5.85
C GLU A 224 8.23 -24.34 6.90
N VAL A 225 7.60 -23.25 7.39
CA VAL A 225 6.54 -23.27 8.44
C VAL A 225 5.12 -23.05 7.87
N ARG A 226 4.97 -22.87 6.55
CA ARG A 226 3.66 -22.76 5.86
C ARG A 226 3.32 -24.05 5.13
#